data_AF-A0A6N3T6K4-F1
#
_entry.id   AF-A0A6N3T6K4-F1
#
_cell.length_a   1.000
_cell.length_b   1.000
_cell.length_c   1.000
_cell.angle_alpha   90.00
_cell.angle_beta   90.00
_cell.angle_gamma   90.00
#
_symmetry.space_group_name_H-M   'P 1'
#
loop_
_entity.id
_entity.type
_entity.pdbx_description
1 polymer ?
#
loop_
_entity_poly.entity_id
_entity_poly.type
_entity_poly.pdbx_seq_one_letter_code
_entity_poly.pdbx_strand_id
1 'polypeptide(L)'
;MSSVVIRNLPEETHRALKAQAMLHGRSTEAEIRTILEAAVRPSQRVRLGSLLASIGREAGVRDQDVAALQVRDQTPAEPMSFE
;
A
#
# COMPACT_ATOMS: atom_id res chain seq x y z
N MET A 1 -6.12 -2.19 -13.02
CA MET A 1 -5.33 -3.33 -12.51
C MET A 1 -3.87 -3.04 -12.79
N SER A 2 -3.00 -3.11 -11.78
CA SER A 2 -1.55 -2.97 -11.99
C SER A 2 -0.98 -4.30 -12.50
N SER A 3 -0.21 -4.28 -13.58
CA SER A 3 0.50 -5.45 -14.11
C SER A 3 2.00 -5.23 -14.08
N VAL A 4 2.75 -6.31 -13.90
CA VAL A 4 4.22 -6.32 -13.91
C VAL A 4 4.68 -7.45 -14.83
N VAL A 5 5.66 -7.18 -15.68
CA VAL A 5 6.28 -8.18 -16.57
C VAL A 5 7.74 -8.32 -16.18
N ILE A 6 8.15 -9.53 -15.79
CA ILE A 6 9.54 -9.85 -15.48
C ILE A 6 10.16 -10.48 -16.74
N ARG A 7 11.13 -9.79 -17.35
CA ARG A 7 11.85 -10.27 -18.53
C ARG A 7 13.09 -11.04 -18.11
N ASN A 8 13.49 -12.03 -18.92
CA ASN A 8 14.71 -12.83 -18.73
C ASN A 8 14.79 -13.51 -17.35
N LEU A 9 13.66 -14.00 -16.83
CA LEU A 9 13.65 -14.79 -15.60
C LEU A 9 14.39 -16.12 -15.85
N PRO A 10 15.40 -16.49 -15.05
CA PRO A 10 16.07 -17.77 -15.20
C PRO A 10 15.07 -18.93 -15.18
N GLU A 11 15.25 -19.90 -16.08
CA GLU A 11 14.35 -21.04 -16.23
C GLU A 11 14.24 -21.87 -14.94
N GLU A 12 15.34 -21.97 -14.18
CA GLU A 12 15.35 -22.64 -12.87
C GLU A 12 14.39 -21.95 -11.88
N THR A 13 14.39 -20.62 -11.85
CA THR A 13 13.52 -19.82 -10.98
C THR A 13 12.07 -19.97 -11.40
N HIS A 14 11.78 -19.95 -12.70
CA HIS A 14 10.42 -20.17 -13.20
C HIS A 14 9.89 -21.56 -12.82
N ARG A 15 10.72 -22.61 -12.93
CA ARG A 15 10.37 -23.97 -12.50
C ARG A 15 10.14 -24.05 -10.98
N ALA A 16 11.01 -23.44 -10.19
CA ALA A 16 10.87 -23.41 -8.74
C ALA A 16 9.56 -22.73 -8.31
N LEU A 17 9.22 -21.58 -8.91
CA LEU A 17 7.95 -20.90 -8.67
C LEU A 17 6.74 -21.76 -9.04
N LYS A 18 6.81 -22.48 -10.16
CA LYS A 18 5.74 -23.40 -10.57
C LYS A 18 5.56 -24.57 -9.59
N ALA A 19 6.67 -25.16 -9.15
CA ALA A 19 6.64 -26.23 -8.16
C ALA A 19 6.06 -25.75 -6.82
N GLN A 20 6.47 -24.57 -6.35
CA GLN A 20 5.94 -23.95 -5.13
C GLN A 20 4.44 -23.65 -5.25
N ALA A 21 3.99 -23.13 -6.39
CA ALA A 21 2.58 -22.88 -6.65
C ALA A 21 1.74 -24.18 -6.61
N MET A 22 2.25 -25.27 -7.19
CA MET A 22 1.61 -26.59 -7.11
C MET A 22 1.50 -27.09 -5.67
N LEU A 23 2.57 -26.95 -4.88
CA LEU A 23 2.58 -27.33 -3.46
C LEU A 23 1.56 -26.56 -2.64
N HIS A 24 1.36 -25.27 -2.94
CA HIS A 24 0.38 -24.42 -2.28
C HIS A 24 -1.03 -24.49 -2.87
N GLY A 25 -1.26 -25.29 -3.93
CA GLY A 25 -2.56 -25.41 -4.58
C GLY A 25 -3.01 -24.11 -5.28
N ARG A 26 -2.07 -23.31 -5.78
CA ARG A 26 -2.30 -22.00 -6.41
C ARG A 26 -1.80 -21.98 -7.85
N SER A 27 -2.28 -21.01 -8.63
CA SER A 27 -1.64 -20.70 -9.92
C SER A 27 -0.26 -20.07 -9.68
N THR A 28 0.65 -20.21 -10.66
CA THR A 28 1.98 -19.59 -10.58
C THR A 28 1.90 -18.07 -10.39
N GLU A 29 0.93 -17.41 -11.04
CA GLU A 29 0.72 -15.96 -10.88
C GLU A 29 0.25 -15.60 -9.46
N ALA A 30 -0.68 -16.38 -8.89
CA ALA A 30 -1.16 -16.16 -7.52
C ALA A 30 -0.04 -16.37 -6.49
N GLU A 31 0.85 -17.34 -6.74
CA GLU A 31 2.01 -17.58 -5.89
C GLU A 31 3.02 -16.42 -5.97
N ILE A 32 3.37 -15.98 -7.18
CA ILE A 32 4.24 -14.80 -7.39
C ILE A 32 3.67 -13.57 -6.69
N ARG A 33 2.36 -13.33 -6.83
CA ARG A 33 1.67 -12.22 -6.15
C ARG A 33 1.81 -12.32 -4.64
N THR A 34 1.61 -13.51 -4.08
CA THR A 34 1.73 -13.74 -2.63
C THR A 34 3.15 -13.48 -2.14
N ILE A 35 4.16 -13.96 -2.86
CA ILE A 35 5.57 -13.72 -2.52
C ILE A 35 5.89 -12.22 -2.53
N LEU A 36 5.47 -11.50 -3.58
CA LEU A 36 5.67 -10.06 -3.68
C LEU A 36 4.95 -9.31 -2.58
N GLU A 37 3.70 -9.66 -2.27
CA GLU A 37 2.94 -9.04 -1.18
C GLU A 37 3.62 -9.24 0.17
N ALA A 38 4.09 -10.45 0.47
CA ALA A 38 4.82 -10.74 1.69
C ALA A 38 6.15 -9.98 1.77
N ALA A 39 6.88 -9.87 0.67
CA ALA A 39 8.15 -9.16 0.59
C ALA A 39 8.00 -7.64 0.81
N VAL A 40 6.92 -7.04 0.30
CA VAL A 40 6.69 -5.58 0.38
C VAL A 40 5.80 -5.14 1.55
N ARG A 41 5.21 -6.09 2.29
CA ARG A 41 4.40 -5.85 3.48
C ARG A 41 5.05 -6.50 4.71
N PRO A 42 6.11 -5.90 5.26
CA PRO A 42 6.69 -6.39 6.51
C PRO A 42 5.62 -6.43 7.60
N SER A 43 5.62 -7.49 8.41
CA SER A 43 4.65 -7.73 9.49
C SER A 43 4.59 -6.59 10.51
N GLN A 44 5.69 -5.85 10.66
CA GLN A 44 5.80 -4.68 11.55
C GLN A 44 5.40 -3.35 10.87
N ARG A 45 4.89 -3.37 9.64
CA ARG A 45 4.47 -2.13 8.96
C ARG A 45 3.31 -1.49 9.73
N VAL A 46 3.57 -0.31 10.28
CA VAL A 46 2.52 0.52 10.87
C VAL A 46 1.57 0.96 9.75
N ARG A 47 0.33 0.50 9.81
CA ARG A 47 -0.75 0.98 8.94
C ARG A 47 -1.23 2.32 9.48
N LEU A 48 -0.47 3.39 9.24
CA LEU A 48 -0.66 4.70 9.87
C LEU A 48 -2.12 5.18 9.82
N GLY A 49 -2.77 5.10 8.66
CA GLY A 49 -4.18 5.48 8.54
C GLY A 49 -5.13 4.63 9.41
N SER A 50 -4.88 3.32 9.51
CA SER A 50 -5.66 2.43 10.38
C SER A 50 -5.40 2.70 11.86
N LEU A 51 -4.16 3.01 12.23
CA LEU A 51 -3.76 3.38 13.59
C LEU A 51 -4.40 4.72 14.00
N LEU A 52 -4.33 5.74 13.15
CA LEU A 52 -4.98 7.02 13.41
C LEU A 52 -6.51 6.86 13.52
N ALA A 53 -7.10 6.01 12.69
CA ALA A 53 -8.53 5.71 12.77
C ALA A 53 -8.91 4.97 14.07
N SER A 54 -8.05 4.08 14.61
CA SER A 54 -8.33 3.44 15.91
C SER A 54 -8.24 4.44 17.05
N ILE A 55 -7.21 5.29 17.06
CA ILE A 55 -7.05 6.37 18.04
C ILE A 55 -8.27 7.30 18.00
N GLY A 56 -8.72 7.71 16.81
CA GLY A 56 -9.90 8.55 16.64
C GLY A 56 -11.18 7.92 17.20
N ARG A 57 -11.39 6.61 16.98
CA ARG A 57 -12.54 5.89 17.55
C ARG A 57 -12.48 5.82 19.07
N GLU A 58 -11.32 5.52 19.65
CA GLU A 58 -11.13 5.48 21.11
C GLU A 58 -11.34 6.85 21.75
N ALA A 59 -10.93 7.92 21.08
CA ALA A 59 -11.12 9.30 21.53
C ALA A 59 -12.53 9.86 21.24
N GLY A 60 -13.42 9.10 20.59
CA GLY A 60 -14.78 9.54 20.27
C GLY A 60 -14.86 10.62 19.18
N VAL A 61 -13.85 10.70 18.30
CA VAL A 61 -13.83 11.64 17.17
C VAL A 61 -15.00 11.36 16.23
N ARG A 62 -15.79 12.39 15.95
CA ARG A 62 -16.94 12.36 15.04
C ARG A 62 -16.59 13.03 13.71
N ASP A 63 -17.42 12.77 12.69
CA ASP A 63 -17.23 13.36 11.36
C ASP A 63 -17.21 14.90 11.39
N GLN A 64 -17.97 15.52 12.30
CA GLN A 64 -17.94 16.97 12.55
C GLN A 64 -16.57 17.48 13.02
N ASP A 65 -15.86 16.69 13.83
CA ASP A 65 -14.55 17.06 14.36
C ASP A 65 -13.49 16.95 13.24
N VAL A 66 -13.65 15.99 12.33
CA VAL A 66 -12.83 15.87 11.11
C VAL A 66 -13.14 16.99 10.11
N ALA A 67 -14.41 17.34 9.92
CA ALA A 67 -14.82 18.45 9.07
C ALA A 67 -14.26 19.80 9.55
N ALA A 68 -14.20 20.01 10.87
CA ALA A 68 -13.58 21.20 11.45
C ALA A 68 -12.08 21.32 11.10
N LEU A 69 -11.36 20.20 10.95
CA LEU A 69 -9.95 20.18 10.53
C LEU A 69 -9.75 20.44 9.03
N GLN A 70 -10.79 20.31 8.22
CA GLN A 70 -10.72 20.56 6.77
C GLN A 70 -10.90 22.05 6.41
N VAL A 71 -11.15 22.91 7.39
CA VAL A 71 -11.19 24.35 7.22
C VAL A 71 -9.76 24.88 7.14
N ARG A 72 -9.16 24.71 5.97
CA ARG A 72 -7.87 25.31 5.62
C ARG A 72 -8.12 26.63 4.91
N ASP A 73 -7.31 27.63 5.22
CA ASP A 73 -7.22 28.84 4.39
C ASP A 73 -6.85 28.46 2.94
N GLN A 74 -7.75 28.78 2.01
CA GLN A 74 -7.57 28.55 0.58
C GLN A 74 -7.09 29.79 -0.16
N THR A 75 -6.76 30.86 0.57
CA THR A 75 -6.17 32.06 -0.02
C THR A 75 -4.88 31.66 -0.74
N PRO A 76 -4.79 31.89 -2.06
CA PRO A 76 -3.56 31.64 -2.79
C PRO A 76 -2.43 32.46 -2.17
N ALA A 77 -1.23 31.88 -2.10
CA ALA A 77 -0.06 32.63 -1.66
C ALA A 77 0.20 33.80 -2.62
N GLU A 78 0.51 34.98 -2.09
CA GLU A 78 0.94 36.09 -2.92
C GLU A 78 2.26 35.73 -3.63
N PRO A 79 2.36 35.93 -4.95
CA PRO A 79 3.60 35.69 -5.69
C PRO A 79 4.74 36.57 -5.18
N MET A 80 5.95 36.00 -5.05
CA MET A 80 7.15 36.76 -4.79
C MET A 80 7.48 37.68 -5.99
N SER A 81 7.65 38.97 -5.75
CA SER A 81 8.22 39.91 -6.73
C SER A 81 9.75 39.86 -6.66
N PHE A 82 10.41 39.86 -7.82
CA PHE A 82 11.87 39.81 -7.95
C PHE A 82 12.48 41.18 -8.33
N GLU A 83 11.80 42.28 -8.05
CA GLU A 83 12.34 43.65 -8.22
C GLU A 83 13.50 43.92 -7.25
#